data_AF-A0A848ZLJ9-F1
#
_entry.id   AF-A0A848ZLJ9-F1
#
_cell.length_a   1.000
_cell.length_b   1.000
_cell.length_c   1.000
_cell.angle_alpha   90.00
_cell.angle_beta   90.00
_cell.angle_gamma   90.00
#
_symmetry.space_group_name_H-M   'P 1'
#
loop_
_entity.id
_entity.type
_entity.pdbx_description
1 polymer ?
#
loop_
_entity_poly.entity_id
_entity_poly.type
_entity_poly.pdbx_seq_one_letter_code
_entity_poly.pdbx_strand_id
1 'polypeptide(L)'
;MLSFACLFLVVGICFNCSSQKEYQGIWNYEILMPQQNSKSGTFKLLKNKDGYTANMVSPNLGVSSIQNITLEGDSMSMHIELNNRLVTISGAFKADSFIGTGLDSGKKITFMATRATNKKDIVDDTHVTYVLDDSDLNDYEKNIDHQGLIEAIDRNALKRGGLVYNSNCINCHGVPEVEGSIPSSLKFWAQPFKYGNDPYSMYKTITKGAGLMPPQMALTPQEKYDVIAYIRENYVKNHNMSAYFKVDSEYLTNLPKGSSKGPATKPYHPWSDMDYGNFLINTYELVDTKTGIERFHSPGPRPYADENYLKNNFAYKGIAVRLDEGSGGVAKGKAWMIFDHDLMRVAGGWTGEGFIDWEGILLNGHHETYPRTVGKLHFETPVEPAWADPETGSFKDIRFKARDGRRFGPLPKKWSHFKGIYHSGKNIIISYSVGKANILERLGMEKSTEQMVFTRTLNIEPSDKTLRMRVAPQGIKVKIKGEGASLSNSDGFVVLEIPKGVTANIKLFIAGPQANDFTKTVQNAAGPENLHTYLQGGEPHYKEEVVTTIVKGKEDGPIAMDQLTPPYDNPWDSRLKLSGIDFLEDANTGVLCTTDGDIWSVKGLTDNTGKLHW
;
A
#
# COMPACT_ATOMS: atom_id res chain seq x y z
N MET A 1 -52.74 74.38 48.53
CA MET A 1 -51.48 74.42 49.32
C MET A 1 -50.68 73.18 48.92
N LEU A 2 -49.58 73.34 48.17
CA LEU A 2 -48.20 73.13 48.65
C LEU A 2 -48.02 71.79 49.39
N SER A 3 -47.02 70.93 49.19
CA SER A 3 -45.85 70.87 48.30
C SER A 3 -45.16 69.52 48.62
N PHE A 4 -44.52 68.90 47.62
CA PHE A 4 -43.29 68.09 47.68
C PHE A 4 -42.99 67.12 48.85
N ALA A 5 -42.80 65.83 48.52
CA ALA A 5 -41.49 65.15 48.60
C ALA A 5 -41.55 63.71 48.03
N CYS A 6 -40.85 63.49 46.92
CA CYS A 6 -40.54 62.19 46.33
C CYS A 6 -39.35 61.55 47.05
N LEU A 7 -39.45 60.27 47.43
CA LEU A 7 -38.32 59.43 47.81
C LEU A 7 -38.44 58.08 47.09
N PHE A 8 -37.79 57.96 45.94
CA PHE A 8 -37.56 56.68 45.26
C PHE A 8 -36.10 56.28 45.45
N LEU A 9 -35.88 55.17 46.15
CA LEU A 9 -34.59 54.53 46.33
C LEU A 9 -34.27 53.76 45.03
N VAL A 10 -33.35 54.29 44.21
CA VAL A 10 -32.80 53.57 43.05
C VAL A 10 -31.48 52.94 43.45
N VAL A 11 -31.45 51.61 43.49
CA VAL A 11 -30.21 50.82 43.61
C VAL A 11 -29.48 50.88 42.27
N GLY A 12 -28.40 51.66 42.21
CA GLY A 12 -27.49 51.68 41.08
C GLY A 12 -26.58 50.44 41.10
N ILE A 13 -26.89 49.46 40.25
CA ILE A 13 -25.93 48.40 39.88
C ILE A 13 -25.07 48.97 38.76
N CYS A 14 -23.79 49.21 39.06
CA CYS A 14 -22.77 49.55 38.07
C CYS A 14 -22.61 48.38 37.09
N PHE A 15 -23.15 48.51 35.88
CA PHE A 15 -22.74 47.70 34.73
C PHE A 15 -21.35 48.15 34.29
N ASN A 16 -20.31 47.52 34.84
CA ASN A 16 -18.97 47.55 34.26
C ASN A 16 -18.84 46.33 33.32
N CYS A 17 -19.53 46.38 32.18
CA CYS A 17 -19.34 45.40 31.10
C CYS A 17 -18.03 45.73 30.37
N SER A 18 -16.92 45.26 30.92
CA SER A 18 -15.69 45.05 30.14
C SER A 18 -15.95 43.84 29.23
N SER A 19 -16.08 44.07 27.92
CA SER A 19 -16.03 43.00 26.93
C SER A 19 -14.69 42.29 27.07
N GLN A 20 -14.67 41.06 27.59
CA GLN A 20 -13.47 40.22 27.53
C GLN A 20 -13.06 40.09 26.06
N LYS A 21 -11.95 40.72 25.68
CA LYS A 21 -11.37 40.57 24.33
C LYS A 21 -10.96 39.11 24.17
N GLU A 22 -11.62 38.41 23.24
CA GLU A 22 -11.38 36.99 23.04
C GLU A 22 -10.23 36.78 22.04
N TYR A 23 -9.01 36.61 22.56
CA TYR A 23 -7.83 36.39 21.74
C TYR A 23 -7.75 34.98 21.12
N GLN A 24 -8.68 34.09 21.48
CA GLN A 24 -8.75 32.72 20.97
C GLN A 24 -9.08 32.69 19.48
N GLY A 25 -8.42 31.82 18.72
CA GLY A 25 -8.65 31.69 17.28
C GLY A 25 -7.38 31.41 16.50
N ILE A 26 -7.52 31.39 15.18
CA ILE A 26 -6.42 31.18 14.24
C ILE A 26 -5.96 32.55 13.75
N TRP A 27 -4.65 32.73 13.68
CA TRP A 27 -4.00 33.94 13.22
C TRP A 27 -2.96 33.57 12.16
N ASN A 28 -2.74 34.44 11.19
CA ASN A 28 -1.63 34.31 10.26
C ASN A 28 -0.39 34.90 10.92
N TYR A 29 0.71 34.14 11.00
CA TYR A 29 1.96 34.66 11.57
C TYR A 29 3.07 34.81 10.54
N GLU A 30 3.98 35.74 10.82
CA GLU A 30 5.26 35.92 10.14
C GLU A 30 6.37 36.19 11.17
N ILE A 31 7.49 35.49 11.01
CA ILE A 31 8.70 35.68 11.82
C ILE A 31 9.77 36.29 10.93
N LEU A 32 10.13 37.52 11.26
CA LEU A 32 11.19 38.27 10.59
C LEU A 32 12.53 38.00 11.29
N MET A 33 13.50 37.53 10.51
CA MET A 33 14.86 37.21 10.98
C MET A 33 15.90 38.03 10.19
N PRO A 34 16.96 38.57 10.82
CA PRO A 34 17.85 39.55 10.17
C PRO A 34 18.64 39.06 8.94
N GLN A 35 18.72 37.74 8.70
CA GLN A 35 19.56 37.13 7.64
C GLN A 35 18.99 35.81 7.08
N GLN A 36 17.68 35.57 7.21
CA GLN A 36 17.00 34.38 6.65
C GLN A 36 15.66 34.79 6.02
N ASN A 37 15.14 33.97 5.09
CA ASN A 37 13.78 34.14 4.59
C ASN A 37 12.78 34.14 5.75
N SER A 38 11.76 34.98 5.66
CA SER A 38 10.73 35.04 6.69
C SER A 38 10.00 33.69 6.81
N LYS A 39 9.72 33.29 8.05
CA LYS A 39 8.97 32.06 8.35
C LYS A 39 7.52 32.44 8.58
N SER A 40 6.60 31.93 7.78
CA SER A 40 5.17 32.21 7.91
C SER A 40 4.33 30.95 8.02
N GLY A 41 3.13 31.10 8.58
CA GLY A 41 2.20 29.99 8.83
C GLY A 41 0.96 30.45 9.58
N THR A 42 0.26 29.51 10.21
CA THR A 42 -0.87 29.79 11.10
C THR A 42 -0.50 29.55 12.55
N PHE A 43 -1.01 30.41 13.42
CA PHE A 43 -0.85 30.37 14.87
C PHE A 43 -2.26 30.20 15.46
N LYS A 44 -2.50 29.09 16.16
CA LYS A 44 -3.80 28.80 16.78
C LYS A 44 -3.67 28.97 18.29
N LEU A 45 -4.44 29.90 18.86
CA LEU A 45 -4.50 30.15 20.30
C LEU A 45 -5.83 29.65 20.86
N LEU A 46 -5.78 28.75 21.84
CA LEU A 46 -6.95 28.16 22.49
C LEU A 46 -6.92 28.45 23.98
N LYS A 47 -8.09 28.78 24.54
CA LYS A 47 -8.28 28.97 25.98
C LYS A 47 -8.78 27.66 26.59
N ASN A 48 -8.02 27.09 27.52
CA ASN A 48 -8.38 25.90 28.29
C ASN A 48 -8.77 26.29 29.73
N LYS A 49 -9.23 25.32 30.52
CA LYS A 49 -9.61 25.53 31.93
C LYS A 49 -8.46 26.10 32.79
N ASP A 50 -7.21 25.76 32.44
CA ASP A 50 -6.00 26.10 33.23
C ASP A 50 -5.09 27.16 32.57
N GLY A 51 -5.52 27.82 31.49
CA GLY A 51 -4.71 28.84 30.80
C GLY A 51 -4.88 28.84 29.28
N TYR A 52 -3.80 29.14 28.55
CA TYR A 52 -3.79 29.15 27.08
C TYR A 52 -2.83 28.10 26.52
N THR A 53 -3.24 27.44 25.44
CA THR A 53 -2.38 26.59 24.62
C THR A 53 -2.32 27.14 23.22
N ALA A 54 -1.14 27.12 22.59
CA ALA A 54 -1.01 27.52 21.20
C ALA A 54 -0.04 26.63 20.44
N ASN A 55 -0.30 26.51 19.15
CA ASN A 55 0.54 25.80 18.21
C ASN A 55 0.76 26.67 16.98
N MET A 56 1.97 26.59 16.42
CA MET A 56 2.30 27.12 15.10
C MET A 56 2.32 25.99 14.09
N VAL A 57 1.75 26.23 12.93
CA VAL A 57 1.78 25.30 11.80
C VAL A 57 2.37 26.03 10.61
N SER A 58 3.42 25.45 10.03
CA SER A 58 3.98 25.92 8.77
C SER A 58 4.49 24.73 7.95
N PRO A 59 4.27 24.70 6.63
CA PRO A 59 4.83 23.65 5.77
C PRO A 59 6.34 23.46 5.90
N ASN A 60 7.08 24.54 6.21
CA ASN A 60 8.54 24.51 6.35
C ASN A 60 9.03 24.10 7.74
N LEU A 61 8.21 24.25 8.79
CA LEU A 61 8.58 23.99 10.19
C LEU A 61 7.85 22.79 10.81
N GLY A 62 6.79 22.31 10.17
CA GLY A 62 5.83 21.38 10.76
C GLY A 62 4.96 22.04 11.83
N VAL A 63 4.36 21.22 12.69
CA VAL A 63 3.65 21.66 13.88
C VAL A 63 4.67 21.90 14.99
N SER A 64 4.72 23.12 15.54
CA SER A 64 5.55 23.47 16.70
C SER A 64 4.65 23.89 17.86
N SER A 65 4.72 23.14 18.96
CA SER A 65 4.00 23.49 20.18
C SER A 65 4.65 24.69 20.85
N ILE A 66 3.83 25.66 21.24
CA ILE A 66 4.28 26.86 21.94
C ILE A 66 4.19 26.60 23.43
N GLN A 67 5.29 26.83 24.13
CA GLN A 67 5.41 26.52 25.56
C GLN A 67 5.30 27.81 26.39
N ASN A 68 4.96 27.66 27.67
CA ASN A 68 4.97 28.75 28.67
C ASN A 68 4.24 30.02 28.20
N ILE A 69 3.01 29.86 27.74
CA ILE A 69 2.18 30.98 27.32
C ILE A 69 1.60 31.65 28.57
N THR A 70 1.98 32.91 28.78
CA THR A 70 1.41 33.76 29.83
C THR A 70 0.73 34.94 29.16
N LEU A 71 -0.56 35.14 29.45
CA LEU A 71 -1.35 36.25 28.95
C LEU A 71 -1.81 37.12 30.13
N GLU A 72 -1.36 38.37 30.16
CA GLU A 72 -1.73 39.37 31.17
C GLU A 72 -2.25 40.63 30.49
N GLY A 73 -3.58 40.83 30.53
CA GLY A 73 -4.24 41.91 29.80
C GLY A 73 -4.08 41.74 28.28
N ASP A 74 -3.45 42.72 27.62
CA ASP A 74 -3.15 42.69 26.19
C ASP A 74 -1.73 42.16 25.90
N SER A 75 -0.93 41.84 26.92
CA SER A 75 0.44 41.35 26.77
C SER A 75 0.51 39.82 26.77
N MET A 76 1.29 39.24 25.86
CA MET A 76 1.56 37.80 25.79
C MET A 76 3.06 37.53 25.78
N SER A 77 3.49 36.61 26.64
CA SER A 77 4.82 35.99 26.58
C SER A 77 4.66 34.53 26.19
N MET A 78 5.53 34.03 25.32
CA MET A 78 5.50 32.65 24.86
C MET A 78 6.89 32.14 24.47
N HIS A 79 7.11 30.84 24.57
CA HIS A 79 8.33 30.18 24.11
C HIS A 79 8.06 29.45 22.80
N ILE A 80 8.79 29.83 21.75
CA ILE A 80 8.75 29.18 20.45
C ILE A 80 10.06 28.45 20.18
N GLU A 81 10.00 27.28 19.54
CA GLU A 81 11.18 26.56 19.11
C GLU A 81 11.60 27.01 17.70
N LEU A 82 12.83 27.49 17.57
CA LEU A 82 13.42 27.90 16.31
C LEU A 82 14.80 27.25 16.17
N ASN A 83 15.01 26.47 15.10
CA ASN A 83 16.29 25.81 14.81
C ASN A 83 16.80 24.96 16.01
N ASN A 84 15.91 24.21 16.67
CA ASN A 84 16.16 23.42 17.88
C ASN A 84 16.60 24.22 19.11
N ARG A 85 16.20 25.51 19.20
CA ARG A 85 16.43 26.37 20.37
C ARG A 85 15.12 27.04 20.79
N LEU A 86 14.90 27.14 22.10
CA LEU A 86 13.76 27.87 22.65
C LEU A 86 14.06 29.38 22.66
N VAL A 87 13.18 30.16 22.08
CA VAL A 87 13.24 31.62 22.07
C VAL A 87 11.99 32.18 22.75
N THR A 88 12.19 33.02 23.76
CA THR A 88 11.10 33.75 24.42
C THR A 88 10.70 34.94 23.55
N ILE A 89 9.43 34.97 23.18
CA ILE A 89 8.77 36.08 22.50
C ILE A 89 7.87 36.77 23.50
N SER A 90 8.10 38.06 23.72
CA SER A 90 7.20 38.91 24.51
C SER A 90 6.64 40.01 23.62
N GLY A 91 5.33 40.22 23.69
CA GLY A 91 4.62 41.16 22.82
C GLY A 91 3.26 41.55 23.36
N ALA A 92 2.51 42.31 22.56
CA ALA A 92 1.15 42.71 22.91
C ALA A 92 0.20 42.60 21.72
N PHE A 93 -1.07 42.33 22.03
CA PHE A 93 -2.19 42.39 21.11
C PHE A 93 -2.65 43.84 20.94
N LYS A 94 -2.94 44.20 19.70
CA LYS A 94 -3.60 45.45 19.31
C LYS A 94 -4.69 45.11 18.29
N ALA A 95 -5.92 45.03 18.77
CA ALA A 95 -7.08 44.54 18.00
C ALA A 95 -6.78 43.16 17.37
N ASP A 96 -6.90 43.06 16.04
CA ASP A 96 -6.66 41.86 15.26
C ASP A 96 -5.19 41.67 14.85
N SER A 97 -4.25 42.26 15.61
CA SER A 97 -2.81 42.05 15.42
C SER A 97 -2.09 41.77 16.73
N PHE A 98 -1.02 41.00 16.68
CA PHE A 98 -0.06 40.75 17.74
C PHE A 98 1.34 41.01 17.20
N ILE A 99 2.16 41.74 17.97
CA ILE A 99 3.57 41.96 17.65
C ILE A 99 4.39 41.66 18.90
N GLY A 100 5.31 40.71 18.78
CA GLY A 100 6.26 40.35 19.82
C GLY A 100 7.69 40.33 19.32
N THR A 101 8.64 40.48 20.24
CA THR A 101 10.07 40.44 19.94
C THR A 101 10.79 39.46 20.85
N GLY A 102 11.81 38.81 20.33
CA GLY A 102 12.71 37.94 21.08
C GLY A 102 14.15 38.04 20.60
N LEU A 103 15.04 37.30 21.26
CA LEU A 103 16.45 37.20 20.88
C LEU A 103 16.77 35.73 20.55
N ASP A 104 17.15 35.47 19.31
CA ASP A 104 17.79 34.21 18.93
C ASP A 104 19.29 34.46 18.74
N SER A 105 20.12 33.85 19.59
CA SER A 105 21.58 33.91 19.47
C SER A 105 22.13 35.36 19.42
N GLY A 106 21.52 36.26 20.20
CA GLY A 106 21.86 37.68 20.28
C GLY A 106 21.29 38.55 19.14
N LYS A 107 20.55 37.97 18.20
CA LYS A 107 19.90 38.68 17.09
C LYS A 107 18.41 38.87 17.38
N LYS A 108 17.90 40.08 17.14
CA LYS A 108 16.48 40.41 17.31
C LYS A 108 15.63 39.68 16.28
N ILE A 109 14.61 38.97 16.75
CA ILE A 109 13.54 38.40 15.92
C ILE A 109 12.22 39.12 16.23
N THR A 110 11.39 39.28 15.20
CA THR A 110 10.05 39.87 15.35
C THR A 110 9.01 38.85 14.94
N PHE A 111 8.08 38.54 15.84
CA PHE A 111 6.92 37.70 15.60
C PHE A 111 5.70 38.59 15.40
N MET A 112 5.10 38.52 14.23
CA MET A 112 3.86 39.22 13.92
C MET A 112 2.76 38.19 13.71
N ALA A 113 1.58 38.39 14.27
CA ALA A 113 0.40 37.61 13.95
C ALA A 113 -0.81 38.51 13.70
N THR A 114 -1.62 38.20 12.69
CA THR A 114 -2.81 38.98 12.33
C THR A 114 -4.00 38.07 12.04
N ARG A 115 -5.21 38.46 12.45
CA ARG A 115 -6.42 37.87 11.90
C ARG A 115 -6.66 38.47 10.52
N ALA A 116 -7.09 37.64 9.58
CA ALA A 116 -7.42 38.13 8.25
C ALA A 116 -8.51 39.21 8.33
N THR A 117 -8.31 40.32 7.61
CA THR A 117 -9.30 41.40 7.40
C THR A 117 -9.65 41.55 5.92
N ASN A 118 -9.19 40.63 5.08
CA ASN A 118 -9.39 40.70 3.64
C ASN A 118 -10.46 39.72 3.22
N LYS A 119 -11.69 40.24 3.04
CA LYS A 119 -12.70 39.61 2.18
C LYS A 119 -12.09 39.36 0.80
N LYS A 120 -11.54 38.17 0.60
CA LYS A 120 -11.44 37.57 -0.72
C LYS A 120 -12.45 36.44 -0.70
N ASP A 121 -13.49 36.65 -1.50
CA ASP A 121 -14.50 35.64 -1.75
C ASP A 121 -13.80 34.30 -1.96
N ILE A 122 -14.12 33.32 -1.11
CA ILE A 122 -13.98 31.91 -1.46
C ILE A 122 -14.61 31.85 -2.84
N VAL A 123 -13.78 31.51 -3.85
CA VAL A 123 -14.22 31.49 -5.24
C VAL A 123 -15.54 30.73 -5.26
N ASP A 124 -16.59 31.45 -5.65
CA ASP A 124 -17.93 30.91 -5.86
C ASP A 124 -17.77 29.59 -6.59
N ASP A 125 -18.45 28.55 -6.08
CA ASP A 125 -18.35 27.16 -6.52
C ASP A 125 -18.86 27.13 -7.98
N THR A 126 -18.01 27.56 -8.93
CA THR A 126 -18.30 27.52 -10.36
C THR A 126 -18.65 26.09 -10.64
N HIS A 127 -19.91 25.83 -10.99
CA HIS A 127 -20.58 24.53 -10.94
C HIS A 127 -19.70 23.36 -11.40
N VAL A 128 -18.85 22.84 -10.51
CA VAL A 128 -18.01 21.69 -10.81
C VAL A 128 -18.96 20.52 -10.83
N THR A 129 -19.14 19.94 -12.00
CA THR A 129 -19.88 18.69 -12.11
C THR A 129 -18.94 17.57 -11.69
N TYR A 130 -19.17 17.05 -10.49
CA TYR A 130 -18.44 15.91 -9.96
C TYR A 130 -18.99 14.59 -10.53
N VAL A 131 -18.17 13.54 -10.49
CA VAL A 131 -18.58 12.20 -10.93
C VAL A 131 -19.52 11.53 -9.91
N LEU A 132 -19.24 11.71 -8.61
CA LEU A 132 -20.04 11.15 -7.52
C LEU A 132 -20.86 12.24 -6.80
N ASP A 133 -22.07 11.88 -6.40
CA ASP A 133 -22.91 12.68 -5.51
C ASP A 133 -22.58 12.39 -4.03
N ASP A 134 -23.05 13.26 -3.12
CA ASP A 134 -22.82 13.08 -1.66
C ASP A 134 -23.46 11.80 -1.10
N SER A 135 -24.49 11.27 -1.77
CA SER A 135 -25.12 10.00 -1.41
C SER A 135 -24.23 8.78 -1.67
N ASP A 136 -23.28 8.90 -2.61
CA ASP A 136 -22.41 7.80 -3.04
C ASP A 136 -21.15 7.70 -2.18
N LEU A 137 -20.93 8.67 -1.29
CA LEU A 137 -19.75 8.73 -0.44
C LEU A 137 -19.91 7.91 0.84
N ASN A 138 -18.78 7.36 1.30
CA ASN A 138 -18.67 6.71 2.60
C ASN A 138 -19.17 7.63 3.72
N ASP A 139 -19.86 7.08 4.72
CA ASP A 139 -20.47 7.89 5.80
C ASP A 139 -19.49 8.78 6.55
N TYR A 140 -18.22 8.37 6.67
CA TYR A 140 -17.20 9.18 7.34
C TYR A 140 -16.89 10.47 6.57
N GLU A 141 -17.09 10.53 5.25
CA GLU A 141 -16.84 11.73 4.43
C GLU A 141 -17.78 12.90 4.78
N LYS A 142 -18.92 12.62 5.43
CA LYS A 142 -19.93 13.62 5.80
C LYS A 142 -19.55 14.45 7.05
N ASN A 143 -18.53 14.04 7.82
CA ASN A 143 -18.17 14.65 9.10
C ASN A 143 -16.65 14.84 9.27
N ILE A 144 -15.96 15.24 8.19
CA ILE A 144 -14.50 15.42 8.20
C ILE A 144 -14.09 16.75 8.84
N ASP A 145 -13.12 16.70 9.76
CA ASP A 145 -12.42 17.86 10.30
C ASP A 145 -11.37 18.36 9.27
N HIS A 146 -11.86 18.99 8.20
CA HIS A 146 -11.02 19.53 7.13
C HIS A 146 -9.99 20.54 7.67
N GLN A 147 -10.42 21.38 8.62
CA GLN A 147 -9.55 22.36 9.25
C GLN A 147 -8.39 21.67 9.98
N GLY A 148 -8.69 20.71 10.85
CA GLY A 148 -7.67 20.00 11.63
C GLY A 148 -6.72 19.16 10.77
N LEU A 149 -7.18 18.62 9.65
CA LEU A 149 -6.33 17.88 8.70
C LEU A 149 -5.35 18.81 7.97
N ILE A 150 -5.79 20.00 7.54
CA ILE A 150 -4.93 21.01 6.90
C ILE A 150 -3.93 21.58 7.93
N GLU A 151 -4.37 21.84 9.16
CA GLU A 151 -3.53 22.32 10.25
C GLU A 151 -2.50 21.26 10.72
N ALA A 152 -2.69 19.98 10.40
CA ALA A 152 -1.79 18.90 10.81
C ALA A 152 -0.66 18.59 9.82
N ILE A 153 -0.58 19.30 8.68
CA ILE A 153 0.42 19.04 7.64
C ILE A 153 1.83 19.33 8.15
N ASP A 154 2.65 18.28 8.24
CA ASP A 154 4.05 18.31 8.66
C ASP A 154 4.98 17.67 7.60
N ARG A 155 6.27 17.51 7.91
CA ARG A 155 7.22 16.85 7.00
C ARG A 155 6.87 15.38 6.73
N ASN A 156 6.26 14.69 7.69
CA ASN A 156 5.83 13.30 7.49
C ASN A 156 4.61 13.24 6.55
N ALA A 157 3.69 14.21 6.65
CA ALA A 157 2.58 14.38 5.73
C ALA A 157 3.07 14.60 4.30
N LEU A 158 4.07 15.46 4.09
CA LEU A 158 4.67 15.65 2.75
C LEU A 158 5.33 14.36 2.23
N LYS A 159 6.00 13.60 3.09
CA LYS A 159 6.59 12.29 2.71
C LYS A 159 5.50 11.29 2.32
N ARG A 160 4.43 11.15 3.11
CA ARG A 160 3.29 10.28 2.79
C ARG A 160 2.58 10.75 1.51
N GLY A 161 2.36 12.05 1.36
CA GLY A 161 1.77 12.66 0.18
C GLY A 161 2.57 12.39 -1.10
N GLY A 162 3.90 12.43 -1.04
CA GLY A 162 4.75 12.06 -2.15
C GLY A 162 4.66 10.58 -2.52
N LEU A 163 4.53 9.69 -1.53
CA LEU A 163 4.29 8.26 -1.80
C LEU A 163 2.95 8.05 -2.50
N VAL A 164 1.88 8.66 -1.99
CA VAL A 164 0.53 8.60 -2.60
C VAL A 164 0.55 9.19 -4.02
N TYR A 165 1.24 10.32 -4.23
CA TYR A 165 1.38 10.91 -5.56
C TYR A 165 2.04 9.94 -6.54
N ASN A 166 3.15 9.33 -6.15
CA ASN A 166 3.90 8.40 -6.98
C ASN A 166 3.14 7.10 -7.26
N SER A 167 2.30 6.64 -6.34
CA SER A 167 1.56 5.38 -6.52
C SER A 167 0.22 5.54 -7.25
N ASN A 168 -0.42 6.71 -7.16
CA ASN A 168 -1.80 6.92 -7.64
C ASN A 168 -1.94 8.03 -8.68
N CYS A 169 -1.13 9.08 -8.63
CA CYS A 169 -1.38 10.31 -9.38
C CYS A 169 -0.39 10.53 -10.54
N ILE A 170 0.86 10.11 -10.37
CA ILE A 170 1.98 10.47 -11.25
C ILE A 170 1.79 9.98 -12.69
N ASN A 171 1.18 8.80 -12.91
CA ASN A 171 1.00 8.27 -14.26
C ASN A 171 0.15 9.21 -15.12
N CYS A 172 -0.89 9.81 -14.55
CA CYS A 172 -1.78 10.71 -15.28
C CYS A 172 -1.26 12.15 -15.29
N HIS A 173 -0.75 12.66 -14.17
CA HIS A 173 -0.39 14.07 -14.00
C HIS A 173 1.08 14.40 -14.32
N GLY A 174 1.97 13.41 -14.23
CA GLY A 174 3.40 13.56 -14.49
C GLY A 174 4.15 14.42 -13.46
N VAL A 175 5.36 14.82 -13.85
CA VAL A 175 6.24 15.76 -13.15
C VAL A 175 6.85 16.70 -14.18
N PRO A 176 7.48 17.84 -13.80
CA PRO A 176 8.08 18.77 -14.77
C PRO A 176 9.03 18.11 -15.78
N GLU A 177 9.75 17.07 -15.35
CA GLU A 177 10.72 16.35 -16.16
C GLU A 177 10.07 15.33 -17.12
N VAL A 178 8.91 14.77 -16.76
CA VAL A 178 8.23 13.70 -17.50
C VAL A 178 6.72 13.93 -17.43
N GLU A 179 6.13 14.29 -18.57
CA GLU A 179 4.68 14.48 -18.66
C GLU A 179 3.92 13.17 -18.40
N GLY A 180 2.72 13.29 -17.83
CA GLY A 180 1.84 12.14 -17.60
C GLY A 180 1.28 11.58 -18.91
N SER A 181 0.81 10.34 -18.85
CA SER A 181 0.28 9.59 -20.00
C SER A 181 -1.05 10.11 -20.54
N ILE A 182 -1.75 10.95 -19.77
CA ILE A 182 -3.06 11.51 -20.13
C ILE A 182 -2.89 13.00 -20.46
N PRO A 183 -2.90 13.41 -21.75
CA PRO A 183 -2.61 14.80 -22.15
C PRO A 183 -3.55 15.85 -21.56
N SER A 184 -4.79 15.46 -21.22
CA SER A 184 -5.81 16.35 -20.65
C SER A 184 -5.68 16.55 -19.14
N SER A 185 -4.86 15.74 -18.46
CA SER A 185 -4.61 15.85 -17.02
C SER A 185 -3.88 17.14 -16.68
N LEU A 186 -4.19 17.69 -15.51
CA LEU A 186 -3.62 18.96 -15.07
C LEU A 186 -2.13 18.82 -14.78
N LYS A 187 -1.31 19.62 -15.47
CA LYS A 187 0.12 19.80 -15.17
C LYS A 187 0.27 20.84 -14.05
N PHE A 188 0.34 20.38 -12.81
CA PHE A 188 0.29 21.25 -11.61
C PHE A 188 1.34 22.38 -11.62
N TRP A 189 2.50 22.15 -12.25
CA TRP A 189 3.60 23.10 -12.34
C TRP A 189 3.45 24.16 -13.44
N ALA A 190 2.48 24.04 -14.34
CA ALA A 190 2.41 24.89 -15.54
C ALA A 190 1.01 25.40 -15.90
N GLN A 191 -0.06 24.73 -15.45
CA GLN A 191 -1.41 25.00 -15.91
C GLN A 191 -2.31 25.58 -14.81
N PRO A 192 -3.29 26.44 -15.15
CA PRO A 192 -4.31 26.88 -14.21
C PRO A 192 -5.21 25.73 -13.80
N PHE A 193 -5.65 25.73 -12.53
CA PHE A 193 -6.55 24.71 -12.00
C PHE A 193 -7.96 24.88 -12.58
N LYS A 194 -8.59 23.75 -12.92
CA LYS A 194 -9.93 23.70 -13.55
C LYS A 194 -11.07 23.56 -12.54
N TYR A 195 -10.82 22.94 -11.39
CA TYR A 195 -11.85 22.52 -10.41
C TYR A 195 -11.56 23.09 -9.01
N GLY A 196 -11.05 24.32 -8.96
CA GLY A 196 -10.58 24.99 -7.74
C GLY A 196 -9.12 24.63 -7.40
N ASN A 197 -8.40 25.59 -6.81
CA ASN A 197 -6.99 25.48 -6.43
C ASN A 197 -6.74 25.55 -4.92
N ASP A 198 -7.79 25.75 -4.12
CA ASP A 198 -7.71 25.66 -2.66
C ASP A 198 -7.72 24.18 -2.20
N PRO A 199 -7.18 23.88 -1.01
CA PRO A 199 -7.11 22.51 -0.52
C PRO A 199 -8.46 21.78 -0.43
N TYR A 200 -9.57 22.47 -0.15
CA TYR A 200 -10.87 21.84 0.01
C TYR A 200 -11.49 21.50 -1.35
N SER A 201 -11.39 22.39 -2.34
CA SER A 201 -11.80 22.07 -3.71
C SER A 201 -10.98 20.94 -4.33
N MET A 202 -9.67 20.90 -4.06
CA MET A 202 -8.83 19.75 -4.42
C MET A 202 -9.29 18.47 -3.72
N TYR A 203 -9.66 18.53 -2.43
CA TYR A 203 -10.21 17.39 -1.69
C TYR A 203 -11.51 16.88 -2.30
N LYS A 204 -12.44 17.79 -2.67
CA LYS A 204 -13.68 17.43 -3.37
C LYS A 204 -13.38 16.73 -4.70
N THR A 205 -12.43 17.26 -5.47
CA THR A 205 -12.01 16.67 -6.77
C THR A 205 -11.43 15.26 -6.60
N ILE A 206 -10.54 15.04 -5.63
CA ILE A 206 -9.96 13.72 -5.37
C ILE A 206 -11.04 12.74 -4.88
N THR A 207 -11.95 13.20 -4.02
CA THR A 207 -12.99 12.35 -3.42
C THR A 207 -14.07 11.98 -4.43
N LYS A 208 -14.60 12.96 -5.16
CA LYS A 208 -15.78 12.78 -6.01
C LYS A 208 -15.45 12.58 -7.49
N GLY A 209 -14.21 12.78 -7.91
CA GLY A 209 -13.81 12.76 -9.33
C GLY A 209 -14.35 13.98 -10.09
N ALA A 210 -13.67 14.40 -11.16
CA ALA A 210 -14.11 15.52 -12.00
C ALA A 210 -13.60 15.40 -13.44
N GLY A 211 -14.50 15.61 -14.41
CA GLY A 211 -14.21 15.36 -15.81
C GLY A 211 -13.76 13.91 -16.04
N LEU A 212 -12.56 13.72 -16.60
CA LEU A 212 -11.98 12.39 -16.83
C LEU A 212 -11.20 11.83 -15.61
N MET A 213 -11.09 12.58 -14.51
CA MET A 213 -10.39 12.11 -13.32
C MET A 213 -11.32 11.24 -12.46
N PRO A 214 -11.05 9.93 -12.28
CA PRO A 214 -11.89 9.07 -11.47
C PRO A 214 -11.77 9.40 -9.97
N PRO A 215 -12.84 9.20 -9.18
CA PRO A 215 -12.82 9.38 -7.73
C PRO A 215 -11.82 8.42 -7.07
N GLN A 216 -11.06 8.91 -6.09
CA GLN A 216 -10.06 8.14 -5.33
C GLN A 216 -10.63 7.69 -3.98
N MET A 217 -11.69 6.87 -4.02
CA MET A 217 -12.45 6.44 -2.83
C MET A 217 -11.64 5.55 -1.87
N ALA A 218 -10.59 4.90 -2.37
CA ALA A 218 -9.71 4.06 -1.56
C ALA A 218 -8.76 4.88 -0.64
N LEU A 219 -8.55 6.16 -0.93
CA LEU A 219 -7.69 7.02 -0.10
C LEU A 219 -8.46 7.52 1.12
N THR A 220 -7.82 7.46 2.28
CA THR A 220 -8.35 8.06 3.50
C THR A 220 -8.32 9.60 3.43
N PRO A 221 -9.15 10.32 4.21
CA PRO A 221 -9.14 11.77 4.26
C PRO A 221 -7.75 12.38 4.55
N GLN A 222 -6.97 11.75 5.43
CA GLN A 222 -5.60 12.17 5.72
C GLN A 222 -4.68 12.01 4.50
N GLU A 223 -4.73 10.88 3.79
CA GLU A 223 -3.92 10.65 2.58
C GLU A 223 -4.26 11.64 1.46
N LYS A 224 -5.55 11.98 1.31
CA LYS A 224 -6.00 13.01 0.36
C LYS A 224 -5.36 14.37 0.70
N TYR A 225 -5.40 14.80 1.95
CA TYR A 225 -4.76 16.06 2.34
C TYR A 225 -3.24 16.01 2.28
N ASP A 226 -2.62 14.88 2.58
CA ASP A 226 -1.18 14.68 2.46
C ASP A 226 -0.72 14.85 0.99
N VAL A 227 -1.40 14.22 0.03
CA VAL A 227 -1.06 14.38 -1.41
C VAL A 227 -1.37 15.78 -1.93
N ILE A 228 -2.46 16.41 -1.47
CA ILE A 228 -2.77 17.82 -1.79
C ILE A 228 -1.65 18.74 -1.30
N ALA A 229 -1.17 18.53 -0.08
CA ALA A 229 -0.06 19.29 0.48
C ALA A 229 1.21 19.11 -0.35
N TYR A 230 1.56 17.86 -0.68
CA TYR A 230 2.70 17.54 -1.52
C TYR A 230 2.61 18.24 -2.89
N ILE A 231 1.49 18.14 -3.59
CA ILE A 231 1.30 18.79 -4.90
C ILE A 231 1.50 20.31 -4.79
N ARG A 232 0.85 20.93 -3.80
CA ARG A 232 0.89 22.38 -3.60
C ARG A 232 2.30 22.88 -3.30
N GLU A 233 3.03 22.19 -2.41
CA GLU A 233 4.36 22.62 -1.99
C GLU A 233 5.44 22.28 -3.03
N ASN A 234 5.38 21.10 -3.67
CA ASN A 234 6.42 20.63 -4.58
C ASN A 234 6.25 21.14 -6.02
N TYR A 235 5.03 21.23 -6.52
CA TYR A 235 4.78 21.57 -7.93
C TYR A 235 4.18 22.97 -8.10
N VAL A 236 3.25 23.40 -7.24
CA VAL A 236 2.56 24.68 -7.46
C VAL A 236 3.36 25.87 -6.93
N LYS A 237 3.81 25.82 -5.67
CA LYS A 237 4.40 26.97 -4.97
C LYS A 237 5.54 27.65 -5.72
N ASN A 238 6.47 26.88 -6.29
CA ASN A 238 7.66 27.45 -6.93
C ASN A 238 7.56 27.57 -8.45
N HIS A 239 6.66 26.83 -9.10
CA HIS A 239 6.59 26.75 -10.57
C HIS A 239 5.31 27.39 -11.13
N ASN A 240 4.25 27.48 -10.34
CA ASN A 240 2.94 27.98 -10.72
C ASN A 240 2.35 28.89 -9.62
N MET A 241 3.14 29.87 -9.19
CA MET A 241 2.81 30.74 -8.05
C MET A 241 1.49 31.49 -8.22
N SER A 242 1.10 31.84 -9.45
CA SER A 242 -0.19 32.49 -9.74
C SER A 242 -1.38 31.60 -9.41
N ALA A 243 -1.22 30.26 -9.45
CA ALA A 243 -2.23 29.30 -9.03
C ALA A 243 -2.08 28.87 -7.56
N TYR A 244 -1.05 29.32 -6.84
CA TYR A 244 -0.82 28.94 -5.45
C TYR A 244 -1.83 29.65 -4.51
N PHE A 245 -2.80 28.89 -4.01
CA PHE A 245 -3.75 29.39 -3.02
C PHE A 245 -3.09 29.48 -1.63
N LYS A 246 -3.13 30.65 -1.00
CA LYS A 246 -2.61 30.84 0.37
C LYS A 246 -3.68 30.45 1.39
N VAL A 247 -3.40 29.42 2.19
CA VAL A 247 -4.25 29.04 3.34
C VAL A 247 -4.05 30.06 4.45
N ASP A 248 -5.13 30.69 4.86
CA ASP A 248 -5.14 31.66 5.95
C ASP A 248 -6.24 31.35 7.00
N SER A 249 -6.24 32.13 8.08
CA SER A 249 -7.21 31.98 9.17
C SER A 249 -8.66 32.08 8.72
N GLU A 250 -9.01 32.96 7.78
CA GLU A 250 -10.38 33.14 7.29
C GLU A 250 -10.86 31.92 6.51
N TYR A 251 -10.04 31.45 5.57
CA TYR A 251 -10.31 30.21 4.83
C TYR A 251 -10.51 29.03 5.79
N LEU A 252 -9.61 28.83 6.75
CA LEU A 252 -9.69 27.72 7.71
C LEU A 252 -10.97 27.78 8.57
N THR A 253 -11.40 28.98 8.98
CA THR A 253 -12.62 29.12 9.78
C THR A 253 -13.90 28.87 9.00
N ASN A 254 -13.89 29.10 7.68
CA ASN A 254 -15.03 28.96 6.79
C ASN A 254 -15.18 27.55 6.19
N LEU A 255 -14.23 26.64 6.45
CA LEU A 255 -14.35 25.24 6.04
C LEU A 255 -15.55 24.55 6.71
N PRO A 256 -16.15 23.54 6.04
CA PRO A 256 -17.19 22.71 6.65
C PRO A 256 -16.73 22.15 7.99
N LYS A 257 -17.63 22.19 8.97
CA LYS A 257 -17.36 21.70 10.32
C LYS A 257 -17.49 20.18 10.35
N GLY A 258 -16.50 19.53 10.93
CA GLY A 258 -16.54 18.11 11.25
C GLY A 258 -15.62 17.78 12.42
N SER A 259 -15.71 16.56 12.91
CA SER A 259 -14.93 16.08 14.06
C SER A 259 -14.10 14.84 13.78
N SER A 260 -14.29 14.21 12.61
CA SER A 260 -13.60 12.97 12.23
C SER A 260 -12.38 13.25 11.37
N LYS A 261 -11.32 12.45 11.54
CA LYS A 261 -10.20 12.40 10.58
C LYS A 261 -10.36 11.29 9.54
N GLY A 262 -11.50 10.59 9.56
CA GLY A 262 -11.70 9.36 8.82
C GLY A 262 -11.00 8.16 9.45
N PRO A 263 -10.97 7.01 8.75
CA PRO A 263 -10.24 5.83 9.19
C PRO A 263 -8.72 6.12 9.31
N ALA A 264 -8.05 5.40 10.20
CA ALA A 264 -6.61 5.54 10.38
C ALA A 264 -5.85 5.16 9.11
N THR A 265 -4.84 5.96 8.75
CA THR A 265 -3.94 5.65 7.64
C THR A 265 -3.17 4.37 7.93
N LYS A 266 -3.20 3.42 7.02
CA LYS A 266 -2.27 2.28 7.01
C LYS A 266 -1.09 2.61 6.10
N PRO A 267 0.10 2.01 6.29
CA PRO A 267 1.15 2.08 5.28
C PRO A 267 0.56 1.67 3.93
N TYR A 268 0.55 2.59 2.95
CA TYR A 268 -0.08 2.33 1.66
C TYR A 268 0.76 1.35 0.85
N HIS A 269 0.42 0.06 0.98
CA HIS A 269 1.00 -1.03 0.21
C HIS A 269 -0.14 -1.78 -0.49
N PRO A 270 -0.80 -1.16 -1.48
CA PRO A 270 -2.03 -1.72 -2.09
C PRO A 270 -1.81 -3.10 -2.71
N TRP A 271 -0.60 -3.36 -3.18
CA TRP A 271 -0.07 -4.64 -3.63
C TRP A 271 -0.06 -5.71 -2.54
N SER A 272 0.22 -5.37 -1.29
CA SER A 272 0.15 -6.34 -0.18
C SER A 272 -1.26 -6.53 0.39
N ASP A 273 -2.21 -5.71 -0.06
CA ASP A 273 -3.60 -5.76 0.35
C ASP A 273 -4.45 -6.63 -0.59
N MET A 274 -4.14 -6.65 -1.88
CA MET A 274 -4.84 -7.45 -2.89
C MET A 274 -4.84 -8.95 -2.57
N ASP A 275 -6.00 -9.58 -2.77
CA ASP A 275 -6.16 -11.04 -2.73
C ASP A 275 -5.79 -11.66 -4.09
N TYR A 276 -4.52 -12.07 -4.24
CA TYR A 276 -4.03 -12.78 -5.44
C TYR A 276 -4.49 -14.24 -5.53
N GLY A 277 -5.40 -14.69 -4.66
CA GLY A 277 -5.69 -16.11 -4.47
C GLY A 277 -4.57 -16.82 -3.70
N ASN A 278 -4.62 -18.15 -3.66
CA ASN A 278 -3.78 -18.95 -2.75
C ASN A 278 -2.32 -19.15 -3.20
N PHE A 279 -1.93 -18.65 -4.36
CA PHE A 279 -0.56 -18.69 -4.84
C PHE A 279 -0.21 -17.44 -5.64
N LEU A 280 1.08 -17.11 -5.71
CA LEU A 280 1.62 -16.08 -6.60
C LEU A 280 2.85 -16.61 -7.32
N ILE A 281 2.95 -16.33 -8.62
CA ILE A 281 4.10 -16.71 -9.44
C ILE A 281 4.99 -15.49 -9.65
N ASN A 282 6.26 -15.60 -9.27
CA ASN A 282 7.25 -14.55 -9.45
C ASN A 282 8.69 -15.13 -9.38
N THR A 283 9.70 -14.29 -9.59
CA THR A 283 11.04 -14.54 -9.11
C THR A 283 11.11 -14.17 -7.63
N TYR A 284 11.58 -15.10 -6.79
CA TYR A 284 11.75 -14.87 -5.37
C TYR A 284 13.18 -15.18 -4.95
N GLU A 285 13.74 -14.34 -4.09
CA GLU A 285 14.90 -14.69 -3.29
C GLU A 285 14.45 -15.24 -1.93
N LEU A 286 14.88 -16.45 -1.61
CA LEU A 286 14.65 -17.05 -0.31
C LEU A 286 15.69 -16.53 0.66
N VAL A 287 15.21 -16.00 1.77
CA VAL A 287 16.04 -15.41 2.82
C VAL A 287 15.35 -15.48 4.18
N ASP A 288 16.12 -15.74 5.24
CA ASP A 288 15.66 -15.49 6.60
C ASP A 288 15.80 -13.99 6.93
N THR A 289 14.74 -13.34 7.43
CA THR A 289 14.78 -11.90 7.73
C THR A 289 15.86 -11.51 8.75
N LYS A 290 16.23 -12.41 9.67
CA LYS A 290 17.23 -12.12 10.71
C LYS A 290 18.65 -12.38 10.25
N THR A 291 18.87 -13.45 9.49
CA THR A 291 20.23 -13.94 9.15
C THR A 291 20.55 -13.86 7.66
N GLY A 292 19.66 -13.25 6.88
CA GLY A 292 19.76 -13.13 5.44
C GLY A 292 21.01 -12.40 4.96
N ILE A 293 21.53 -12.84 3.82
CA ILE A 293 22.62 -12.14 3.14
C ILE A 293 22.13 -10.74 2.74
N GLU A 294 22.90 -9.69 2.99
CA GLU A 294 22.57 -8.36 2.49
C GLU A 294 22.72 -8.30 0.96
N ARG A 295 21.83 -7.57 0.29
CA ARG A 295 21.95 -7.34 -1.16
C ARG A 295 22.96 -6.24 -1.44
N PHE A 296 23.88 -6.53 -2.35
CA PHE A 296 24.72 -5.52 -2.95
C PHE A 296 24.07 -5.01 -4.23
N HIS A 297 23.85 -3.70 -4.31
CA HIS A 297 23.45 -3.05 -5.56
C HIS A 297 24.60 -2.24 -6.13
N SER A 298 24.88 -2.40 -7.41
CA SER A 298 25.96 -1.70 -8.10
C SER A 298 25.77 -0.17 -8.04
N PRO A 299 26.73 0.61 -7.51
CA PRO A 299 26.66 2.07 -7.61
C PRO A 299 26.82 2.51 -9.08
N GLY A 300 26.15 3.60 -9.48
CA GLY A 300 26.16 4.09 -10.87
C GLY A 300 27.51 4.61 -11.38
N PRO A 301 27.54 5.24 -12.59
CA PRO A 301 26.44 5.38 -13.55
C PRO A 301 26.28 4.15 -14.45
N ARG A 302 25.17 4.12 -15.18
CA ARG A 302 24.80 3.03 -16.11
C ARG A 302 25.78 2.91 -17.28
N PRO A 303 25.97 1.70 -17.85
CA PRO A 303 25.38 0.42 -17.42
C PRO A 303 26.02 -0.11 -16.14
N TYR A 304 25.20 -0.65 -15.24
CA TYR A 304 25.68 -1.22 -13.98
C TYR A 304 26.51 -2.49 -14.22
N ALA A 305 27.46 -2.75 -13.33
CA ALA A 305 28.20 -4.00 -13.34
C ALA A 305 27.28 -5.18 -12.98
N ASP A 306 27.58 -6.38 -13.52
CA ASP A 306 26.85 -7.60 -13.18
C ASP A 306 26.96 -7.90 -11.68
N GLU A 307 25.83 -7.92 -10.99
CA GLU A 307 25.76 -8.22 -9.57
C GLU A 307 26.02 -9.70 -9.31
N ASN A 308 26.90 -10.01 -8.35
CA ASN A 308 27.23 -11.38 -8.01
C ASN A 308 26.22 -11.98 -7.03
N TYR A 309 25.20 -12.61 -7.59
CA TYR A 309 24.15 -13.30 -6.83
C TYR A 309 24.33 -14.83 -6.75
N LEU A 310 25.54 -15.35 -6.99
CA LEU A 310 25.79 -16.80 -7.01
C LEU A 310 25.56 -17.49 -5.64
N LYS A 311 25.60 -16.73 -4.55
CA LYS A 311 25.34 -17.25 -3.19
C LYS A 311 23.88 -17.13 -2.77
N ASN A 312 23.05 -16.42 -3.52
CA ASN A 312 21.66 -16.15 -3.19
C ASN A 312 20.77 -17.28 -3.70
N ASN A 313 19.76 -17.64 -2.91
CA ASN A 313 18.85 -18.71 -3.27
C ASN A 313 17.63 -18.17 -4.01
N PHE A 314 17.69 -18.24 -5.34
CA PHE A 314 16.60 -17.76 -6.19
C PHE A 314 15.69 -18.88 -6.69
N ALA A 315 14.39 -18.69 -6.54
CA ALA A 315 13.36 -19.36 -7.33
C ALA A 315 12.94 -18.43 -8.47
N TYR A 316 13.60 -18.52 -9.62
CA TYR A 316 13.36 -17.63 -10.77
C TYR A 316 11.96 -17.76 -11.35
N LYS A 317 11.40 -18.97 -11.26
CA LYS A 317 10.07 -19.32 -11.70
C LYS A 317 9.31 -19.98 -10.55
N GLY A 318 9.24 -19.23 -9.45
CA GLY A 318 8.68 -19.69 -8.20
C GLY A 318 7.17 -19.58 -8.17
N ILE A 319 6.50 -20.64 -7.75
CA ILE A 319 5.09 -20.72 -7.40
C ILE A 319 5.04 -20.73 -5.87
N ALA A 320 4.85 -19.56 -5.26
CA ALA A 320 4.71 -19.45 -3.81
C ALA A 320 3.27 -19.74 -3.41
N VAL A 321 3.06 -20.71 -2.51
CA VAL A 321 1.75 -21.22 -2.11
C VAL A 321 1.54 -20.96 -0.62
N ARG A 322 0.39 -20.40 -0.25
CA ARG A 322 -0.05 -20.27 1.14
C ARG A 322 -0.52 -21.62 1.67
N LEU A 323 -0.10 -21.96 2.89
CA LEU A 323 -0.37 -23.26 3.51
C LEU A 323 -1.33 -23.16 4.69
N ASP A 324 -1.38 -22.02 5.36
CA ASP A 324 -2.31 -21.76 6.46
C ASP A 324 -3.69 -21.34 5.96
N GLU A 325 -4.71 -21.64 6.75
CA GLU A 325 -6.08 -21.24 6.47
C GLU A 325 -6.32 -19.76 6.79
N GLY A 326 -7.11 -19.09 5.94
CA GLY A 326 -7.64 -17.76 6.18
C GLY A 326 -8.22 -17.15 4.91
N SER A 327 -8.58 -15.87 4.98
CA SER A 327 -8.96 -15.00 3.86
C SER A 327 -7.77 -14.11 3.42
N GLY A 328 -7.91 -13.42 2.28
CA GLY A 328 -6.92 -12.46 1.77
C GLY A 328 -5.76 -13.10 0.99
N GLY A 329 -5.99 -14.28 0.42
CA GLY A 329 -5.03 -14.96 -0.45
C GLY A 329 -3.64 -15.18 0.14
N VAL A 330 -2.66 -15.33 -0.73
CA VAL A 330 -1.26 -15.64 -0.39
C VAL A 330 -0.59 -14.51 0.38
N ALA A 331 -0.94 -13.26 0.10
CA ALA A 331 -0.36 -12.06 0.71
C ALA A 331 -0.66 -11.96 2.22
N LYS A 332 -1.84 -12.42 2.66
CA LYS A 332 -2.26 -12.43 4.08
C LYS A 332 -1.96 -13.75 4.83
N GLY A 333 -1.23 -14.66 4.20
CA GLY A 333 -0.80 -15.91 4.84
C GLY A 333 0.15 -15.70 6.02
N LYS A 334 0.51 -16.81 6.66
CA LYS A 334 1.53 -16.89 7.72
C LYS A 334 2.50 -18.06 7.54
N ALA A 335 2.20 -19.00 6.64
CA ALA A 335 3.06 -20.12 6.30
C ALA A 335 3.03 -20.37 4.79
N TRP A 336 4.20 -20.50 4.19
CA TRP A 336 4.34 -20.65 2.75
C TRP A 336 5.40 -21.67 2.38
N MET A 337 5.23 -22.26 1.20
CA MET A 337 6.28 -22.98 0.48
C MET A 337 6.33 -22.49 -0.95
N ILE A 338 7.50 -22.63 -1.57
CA ILE A 338 7.72 -22.18 -2.94
C ILE A 338 8.25 -23.31 -3.81
N PHE A 339 7.57 -23.56 -4.92
CA PHE A 339 7.99 -24.52 -5.94
C PHE A 339 8.60 -23.79 -7.14
N ASP A 340 9.86 -24.05 -7.44
CA ASP A 340 10.56 -23.50 -8.60
C ASP A 340 10.43 -24.46 -9.78
N HIS A 341 9.61 -24.07 -10.75
CA HIS A 341 9.25 -24.91 -11.88
C HIS A 341 10.31 -24.95 -12.99
N ASP A 342 11.42 -24.20 -12.88
CA ASP A 342 12.56 -24.39 -13.79
C ASP A 342 13.39 -25.61 -13.37
N LEU A 343 13.47 -25.89 -12.06
CA LEU A 343 14.30 -26.92 -11.44
C LEU A 343 13.49 -28.09 -10.84
N MET A 344 12.16 -28.00 -10.88
CA MET A 344 11.19 -28.90 -10.23
C MET A 344 11.47 -29.10 -8.73
N ARG A 345 11.94 -28.04 -8.06
CA ARG A 345 12.37 -28.09 -6.66
C ARG A 345 11.40 -27.33 -5.77
N VAL A 346 11.22 -27.79 -4.55
CA VAL A 346 10.72 -26.92 -3.48
C VAL A 346 11.93 -26.11 -2.99
N ALA A 347 11.97 -24.82 -3.31
CA ALA A 347 13.11 -23.98 -2.97
C ALA A 347 13.20 -23.74 -1.46
N GLY A 348 12.07 -23.72 -0.74
CA GLY A 348 12.05 -23.64 0.72
C GLY A 348 10.65 -23.45 1.30
N GLY A 349 10.59 -23.37 2.64
CA GLY A 349 9.39 -23.10 3.40
C GLY A 349 9.66 -22.14 4.55
N TRP A 350 8.80 -21.14 4.72
CA TRP A 350 8.98 -20.06 5.68
C TRP A 350 7.66 -19.68 6.37
N THR A 351 7.79 -19.00 7.51
CA THR A 351 6.65 -18.50 8.29
C THR A 351 6.93 -17.09 8.79
N GLY A 352 5.93 -16.23 8.87
CA GLY A 352 6.13 -14.86 9.34
C GLY A 352 4.87 -14.02 9.20
N GLU A 353 5.01 -12.75 9.58
CA GLU A 353 4.04 -11.71 9.25
C GLU A 353 4.63 -10.88 8.11
N GLY A 354 3.92 -10.82 6.98
CA GLY A 354 4.45 -10.33 5.71
C GLY A 354 4.95 -11.48 4.85
N PHE A 355 4.26 -11.73 3.74
CA PHE A 355 4.58 -12.77 2.77
C PHE A 355 5.98 -12.58 2.15
N ILE A 356 6.21 -11.38 1.61
CA ILE A 356 7.44 -10.91 0.96
C ILE A 356 7.64 -9.41 1.26
N ASP A 357 8.81 -8.88 0.94
CA ASP A 357 9.13 -7.45 1.07
C ASP A 357 8.47 -6.57 -0.02
N TRP A 358 7.90 -7.20 -1.05
CA TRP A 358 7.32 -6.52 -2.21
C TRP A 358 8.30 -5.57 -2.89
N GLU A 359 9.58 -5.93 -2.98
CA GLU A 359 10.56 -5.17 -3.75
C GLU A 359 10.55 -5.56 -5.24
N GLY A 360 10.96 -4.65 -6.13
CA GLY A 360 11.00 -4.92 -7.58
C GLY A 360 9.66 -4.84 -8.28
N ILE A 361 8.71 -4.07 -7.73
CA ILE A 361 7.33 -3.97 -8.20
C ILE A 361 7.08 -2.60 -8.89
N LEU A 362 6.18 -2.53 -9.88
CA LEU A 362 5.88 -1.34 -10.71
C LEU A 362 5.38 -0.09 -9.92
N LEU A 363 6.23 0.94 -9.76
CA LEU A 363 5.96 2.22 -9.01
C LEU A 363 6.29 2.21 -7.51
N ASN A 364 7.09 1.25 -7.01
CA ASN A 364 7.65 1.38 -5.65
C ASN A 364 8.96 2.21 -5.61
N GLY A 365 9.48 2.64 -6.76
CA GLY A 365 10.74 3.39 -6.87
C GLY A 365 12.01 2.55 -6.70
N HIS A 366 11.87 1.25 -6.45
CA HIS A 366 12.97 0.30 -6.27
C HIS A 366 12.93 -0.74 -7.41
N HIS A 367 13.52 -0.35 -8.53
CA HIS A 367 13.71 -1.21 -9.70
C HIS A 367 15.05 -1.96 -9.60
N GLU A 368 15.27 -2.93 -10.50
CA GLU A 368 16.52 -3.72 -10.57
C GLU A 368 16.74 -4.66 -9.38
N THR A 369 15.65 -5.08 -8.73
CA THR A 369 15.68 -5.99 -7.58
C THR A 369 14.53 -7.00 -7.68
N TYR A 370 14.47 -7.97 -6.77
CA TYR A 370 13.45 -9.03 -6.75
C TYR A 370 12.78 -9.12 -5.38
N PRO A 371 11.55 -9.63 -5.24
CA PRO A 371 10.99 -9.87 -3.92
C PRO A 371 11.81 -10.84 -3.07
N ARG A 372 11.92 -10.56 -1.77
CA ARG A 372 12.50 -11.46 -0.76
C ARG A 372 11.42 -12.02 0.14
N THR A 373 11.60 -13.26 0.60
CA THR A 373 10.77 -13.81 1.68
C THR A 373 10.93 -13.01 2.97
N VAL A 374 9.83 -12.77 3.67
CA VAL A 374 9.81 -12.11 4.98
C VAL A 374 9.39 -13.12 6.06
N GLY A 375 10.12 -13.15 7.17
CA GLY A 375 9.92 -14.07 8.28
C GLY A 375 11.09 -15.03 8.50
N LYS A 376 10.77 -16.16 9.14
CA LYS A 376 11.71 -17.23 9.49
C LYS A 376 11.74 -18.28 8.40
N LEU A 377 12.91 -18.51 7.82
CA LEU A 377 13.15 -19.59 6.87
C LEU A 377 13.44 -20.88 7.64
N HIS A 378 12.61 -21.91 7.47
CA HIS A 378 12.75 -23.17 8.24
C HIS A 378 13.63 -24.19 7.53
N PHE A 379 13.58 -24.20 6.20
CA PHE A 379 14.44 -24.99 5.35
C PHE A 379 14.49 -24.38 3.96
N GLU A 380 15.56 -24.69 3.24
CA GLU A 380 15.72 -24.35 1.83
C GLU A 380 16.50 -25.44 1.10
N THR A 381 16.36 -25.46 -0.23
CA THR A 381 17.22 -26.24 -1.12
C THR A 381 18.06 -25.26 -1.96
N PRO A 382 19.25 -25.64 -2.45
CA PRO A 382 20.05 -24.79 -3.31
C PRO A 382 19.47 -24.70 -4.73
N VAL A 383 19.92 -23.70 -5.50
CA VAL A 383 19.53 -23.45 -6.92
C VAL A 383 20.09 -24.53 -7.84
N GLU A 384 19.60 -25.75 -7.67
CA GLU A 384 20.01 -26.97 -8.37
C GLU A 384 18.80 -27.85 -8.70
N PRO A 385 18.90 -28.77 -9.68
CA PRO A 385 17.83 -29.70 -10.01
C PRO A 385 17.42 -30.53 -8.78
N ALA A 386 16.12 -30.55 -8.47
CA ALA A 386 15.63 -31.43 -7.39
C ALA A 386 15.63 -32.90 -7.81
N TRP A 387 15.32 -33.18 -9.07
CA TRP A 387 15.32 -34.54 -9.62
C TRP A 387 16.63 -34.82 -10.34
N ALA A 388 17.23 -35.97 -10.08
CA ALA A 388 18.34 -36.46 -10.89
C ALA A 388 17.84 -36.73 -12.32
N ASP A 389 18.70 -36.54 -13.31
CA ASP A 389 18.42 -36.94 -14.68
C ASP A 389 18.12 -38.44 -14.71
N PRO A 390 16.93 -38.88 -15.13
CA PRO A 390 16.57 -40.30 -15.14
C PRO A 390 17.49 -41.18 -16.00
N GLU A 391 18.17 -40.59 -16.99
CA GLU A 391 19.09 -41.31 -17.88
C GLU A 391 20.49 -41.47 -17.27
N THR A 392 21.00 -40.43 -16.62
CA THR A 392 22.39 -40.42 -16.13
C THR A 392 22.51 -40.58 -14.61
N GLY A 393 21.43 -40.36 -13.88
CA GLY A 393 21.41 -40.31 -12.43
C GLY A 393 22.11 -39.09 -11.83
N SER A 394 22.45 -38.08 -12.64
CA SER A 394 23.19 -36.89 -12.22
C SER A 394 22.27 -35.75 -11.79
N PHE A 395 22.69 -34.97 -10.79
CA PHE A 395 22.06 -33.70 -10.42
C PHE A 395 22.74 -32.47 -11.06
N LYS A 396 23.67 -32.68 -12.00
CA LYS A 396 24.44 -31.59 -12.60
C LYS A 396 23.52 -30.65 -13.37
N ASP A 397 23.45 -29.38 -12.95
CA ASP A 397 22.71 -28.36 -13.68
C ASP A 397 23.39 -28.06 -15.04
N ILE A 398 22.70 -28.41 -16.12
CA ILE A 398 23.14 -28.22 -17.51
C ILE A 398 22.39 -27.09 -18.23
N ARG A 399 21.55 -26.33 -17.51
CA ARG A 399 20.84 -25.19 -18.08
C ARG A 399 21.79 -24.12 -18.58
N PHE A 400 21.27 -23.23 -19.42
CA PHE A 400 22.02 -22.09 -19.96
C PHE A 400 22.69 -21.32 -18.82
N LYS A 401 24.01 -21.10 -18.95
CA LYS A 401 24.79 -20.32 -17.99
C LYS A 401 25.05 -18.94 -18.59
N ALA A 402 24.55 -17.90 -17.94
CA ALA A 402 24.74 -16.51 -18.34
C ALA A 402 26.18 -16.03 -18.05
N ARG A 403 26.49 -14.80 -18.51
CA ARG A 403 27.81 -14.16 -18.36
C ARG A 403 28.24 -14.03 -16.89
N ASP A 404 27.29 -13.78 -16.01
CA ASP A 404 27.47 -13.67 -14.56
C ASP A 404 27.61 -15.02 -13.82
N GLY A 405 27.60 -16.13 -14.57
CA GLY A 405 27.72 -17.48 -14.03
C GLY A 405 26.42 -18.10 -13.51
N ARG A 406 25.32 -17.35 -13.44
CA ARG A 406 24.01 -17.85 -13.03
C ARG A 406 23.38 -18.69 -14.14
N ARG A 407 22.45 -19.56 -13.77
CA ARG A 407 21.77 -20.48 -14.70
C ARG A 407 20.29 -20.17 -14.80
N PHE A 408 19.78 -20.15 -16.03
CA PHE A 408 18.42 -19.72 -16.34
C PHE A 408 17.70 -20.69 -17.28
N GLY A 409 16.37 -20.61 -17.25
CA GLY A 409 15.48 -21.41 -18.06
C GLY A 409 15.12 -22.75 -17.42
N PRO A 410 14.25 -23.53 -18.07
CA PRO A 410 13.83 -24.82 -17.56
C PRO A 410 14.91 -25.89 -17.78
N LEU A 411 14.83 -26.96 -17.01
CA LEU A 411 15.50 -28.23 -17.32
C LEU A 411 15.14 -28.73 -18.72
N PRO A 412 16.01 -29.50 -19.40
CA PRO A 412 15.67 -30.11 -20.68
C PRO A 412 14.40 -30.94 -20.58
N LYS A 413 13.49 -30.79 -21.56
CA LYS A 413 12.18 -31.44 -21.54
C LYS A 413 12.21 -32.97 -21.36
N LYS A 414 13.28 -33.64 -21.82
CA LYS A 414 13.48 -35.09 -21.64
C LYS A 414 13.81 -35.48 -20.19
N TRP A 415 14.43 -34.58 -19.43
CA TRP A 415 14.74 -34.76 -18.01
C TRP A 415 13.47 -34.51 -17.19
N SER A 416 12.88 -33.32 -17.31
CA SER A 416 11.64 -32.98 -16.63
C SER A 416 10.84 -31.94 -17.41
N HIS A 417 9.53 -31.89 -17.15
CA HIS A 417 8.63 -30.97 -17.83
C HIS A 417 7.47 -30.55 -16.92
N PHE A 418 7.44 -29.27 -16.55
CA PHE A 418 6.27 -28.67 -15.90
C PHE A 418 5.09 -28.64 -16.88
N LYS A 419 3.93 -29.10 -16.42
CA LYS A 419 2.71 -29.20 -17.23
C LYS A 419 1.65 -28.17 -16.85
N GLY A 420 1.68 -27.67 -15.62
CA GLY A 420 0.75 -26.65 -15.15
C GLY A 420 0.32 -26.87 -13.71
N ILE A 421 -0.76 -26.19 -13.35
CA ILE A 421 -1.35 -26.20 -12.01
C ILE A 421 -2.83 -26.52 -12.17
N TYR A 422 -3.33 -27.48 -11.39
CA TYR A 422 -4.77 -27.64 -11.17
C TYR A 422 -5.15 -26.90 -9.90
N HIS A 423 -6.29 -26.22 -9.98
CA HIS A 423 -6.83 -25.44 -8.89
C HIS A 423 -8.19 -26.03 -8.51
N SER A 424 -8.34 -26.44 -7.24
CA SER A 424 -9.58 -27.02 -6.73
C SER A 424 -9.86 -26.49 -5.33
N GLY A 425 -10.72 -25.46 -5.25
CA GLY A 425 -10.92 -24.70 -4.03
C GLY A 425 -9.59 -24.11 -3.56
N LYS A 426 -9.23 -24.31 -2.29
CA LYS A 426 -7.95 -23.80 -1.76
C LYS A 426 -6.72 -24.63 -2.15
N ASN A 427 -6.89 -25.77 -2.82
CA ASN A 427 -5.81 -26.69 -3.14
C ASN A 427 -5.16 -26.36 -4.48
N ILE A 428 -3.83 -26.29 -4.45
CA ILE A 428 -2.96 -26.10 -5.61
C ILE A 428 -2.23 -27.40 -5.89
N ILE A 429 -2.53 -28.04 -7.02
CA ILE A 429 -1.87 -29.28 -7.45
C ILE A 429 -0.93 -28.97 -8.60
N ILE A 430 0.36 -29.13 -8.35
CA ILE A 430 1.41 -28.92 -9.33
C ILE A 430 1.56 -30.20 -10.15
N SER A 431 1.46 -30.09 -11.47
CA SER A 431 1.59 -31.21 -12.40
C SER A 431 2.86 -31.07 -13.24
N TYR A 432 3.67 -32.12 -13.25
CA TYR A 432 4.89 -32.19 -14.04
C TYR A 432 5.25 -33.64 -14.38
N SER A 433 6.28 -33.84 -15.18
CA SER A 433 6.86 -35.16 -15.42
C SER A 433 8.36 -35.17 -15.19
N VAL A 434 8.88 -36.34 -14.82
CA VAL A 434 10.32 -36.63 -14.69
C VAL A 434 10.61 -37.89 -15.50
N GLY A 435 11.38 -37.75 -16.58
CA GLY A 435 11.44 -38.75 -17.63
C GLY A 435 10.04 -39.04 -18.18
N LYS A 436 9.58 -40.28 -18.05
CA LYS A 436 8.24 -40.71 -18.48
C LYS A 436 7.19 -40.71 -17.36
N ALA A 437 7.59 -40.59 -16.10
CA ALA A 437 6.65 -40.60 -14.98
C ALA A 437 5.94 -39.26 -14.86
N ASN A 438 4.61 -39.30 -14.77
CA ASN A 438 3.81 -38.15 -14.38
C ASN A 438 3.77 -38.03 -12.86
N ILE A 439 3.82 -36.79 -12.39
CA ILE A 439 3.83 -36.46 -10.98
C ILE A 439 2.77 -35.40 -10.72
N LEU A 440 1.94 -35.66 -9.71
CA LEU A 440 1.10 -34.67 -9.06
C LEU A 440 1.70 -34.38 -7.69
N GLU A 441 1.84 -33.10 -7.38
CA GLU A 441 2.41 -32.65 -6.12
C GLU A 441 1.54 -31.58 -5.46
N ARG A 442 1.27 -31.76 -4.16
CA ARG A 442 0.59 -30.75 -3.34
C ARG A 442 1.48 -30.34 -2.18
N LEU A 443 1.65 -29.03 -2.00
CA LEU A 443 2.32 -28.44 -0.86
C LEU A 443 1.32 -28.25 0.27
N GLY A 444 1.74 -28.48 1.51
CA GLY A 444 0.86 -28.34 2.67
C GLY A 444 1.63 -28.20 3.97
N MET A 445 0.91 -28.22 5.09
CA MET A 445 1.49 -28.20 6.42
C MET A 445 0.70 -29.07 7.39
N GLU A 446 1.36 -29.51 8.46
CA GLU A 446 0.72 -30.08 9.65
C GLU A 446 0.86 -29.09 10.81
N LYS A 447 -0.26 -28.72 11.44
CA LYS A 447 -0.24 -27.88 12.64
C LYS A 447 0.16 -28.75 13.84
N SER A 448 1.25 -28.39 14.49
CA SER A 448 1.61 -28.88 15.82
C SER A 448 1.68 -27.68 16.76
N THR A 449 1.28 -27.85 18.03
CA THR A 449 1.20 -26.78 19.03
C THR A 449 2.52 -26.03 19.24
N GLU A 450 3.65 -26.62 18.88
CA GLU A 450 4.99 -26.06 19.16
C GLU A 450 5.91 -25.96 17.93
N GLN A 451 5.48 -26.40 16.74
CA GLN A 451 6.37 -26.45 15.57
C GLN A 451 5.66 -26.39 14.22
N MET A 452 6.41 -25.92 13.23
CA MET A 452 6.00 -25.93 11.82
C MET A 452 6.54 -27.20 11.15
N VAL A 453 5.63 -28.02 10.64
CA VAL A 453 5.96 -29.18 9.80
C VAL A 453 5.37 -28.97 8.41
N PHE A 454 6.24 -28.79 7.44
CA PHE A 454 5.87 -28.66 6.03
C PHE A 454 5.66 -30.04 5.41
N THR A 455 4.77 -30.13 4.44
CA THR A 455 4.46 -31.40 3.77
C THR A 455 4.45 -31.27 2.26
N ARG A 456 4.83 -32.37 1.60
CA ARG A 456 4.69 -32.56 0.16
C ARG A 456 3.96 -33.88 -0.04
N THR A 457 2.75 -33.86 -0.58
CA THR A 457 2.07 -35.06 -1.03
C THR A 457 2.42 -35.28 -2.50
N LEU A 458 2.89 -36.47 -2.86
CA LEU A 458 3.23 -36.83 -4.23
C LEU A 458 2.48 -38.09 -4.67
N ASN A 459 1.83 -38.03 -5.84
CA ASN A 459 1.41 -39.21 -6.59
C ASN A 459 2.30 -39.30 -7.83
N ILE A 460 3.03 -40.39 -7.95
CA ILE A 460 4.07 -40.61 -8.96
C ILE A 460 3.71 -41.87 -9.73
N GLU A 461 3.49 -41.72 -11.03
CA GLU A 461 3.28 -42.86 -11.92
C GLU A 461 4.59 -43.66 -12.15
N PRO A 462 4.50 -44.95 -12.52
CA PRO A 462 5.69 -45.76 -12.81
C PRO A 462 6.61 -45.15 -13.87
N SER A 463 7.91 -45.28 -13.64
CA SER A 463 8.96 -44.92 -14.61
C SER A 463 9.69 -46.17 -15.12
N ASP A 464 10.24 -46.11 -16.33
CA ASP A 464 11.16 -47.12 -16.86
C ASP A 464 12.60 -46.97 -16.33
N LYS A 465 12.83 -45.97 -15.46
CA LYS A 465 14.09 -45.67 -14.76
C LYS A 465 13.84 -45.55 -13.26
N THR A 466 14.89 -45.74 -12.46
CA THR A 466 14.86 -45.35 -11.04
C THR A 466 14.87 -43.83 -10.94
N LEU A 467 13.97 -43.25 -10.16
CA LEU A 467 13.90 -41.80 -9.94
C LEU A 467 14.50 -41.44 -8.60
N ARG A 468 15.26 -40.34 -8.56
CA ARG A 468 15.86 -39.80 -7.32
C ARG A 468 15.57 -38.31 -7.20
N MET A 469 15.10 -37.89 -6.02
CA MET A 469 14.82 -36.48 -5.72
C MET A 469 15.53 -36.03 -4.45
N ARG A 470 16.29 -34.93 -4.51
CA ARG A 470 16.78 -34.23 -3.33
C ARG A 470 15.60 -33.53 -2.65
N VAL A 471 15.28 -33.94 -1.43
CA VAL A 471 14.16 -33.40 -0.65
C VAL A 471 14.58 -32.18 0.14
N ALA A 472 15.69 -32.29 0.88
CA ALA A 472 16.26 -31.23 1.71
C ALA A 472 17.75 -31.50 1.97
N PRO A 473 18.56 -30.48 2.29
CA PRO A 473 19.93 -30.68 2.77
C PRO A 473 19.98 -31.53 4.04
N GLN A 474 21.07 -32.26 4.22
CA GLN A 474 21.34 -33.02 5.43
C GLN A 474 21.39 -32.08 6.65
N GLY A 475 20.73 -32.47 7.74
CA GLY A 475 20.51 -31.62 8.91
C GLY A 475 19.07 -31.13 9.04
N ILE A 476 18.32 -31.08 7.94
CA ILE A 476 16.87 -30.90 7.96
C ILE A 476 16.21 -32.25 8.27
N LYS A 477 15.17 -32.23 9.11
CA LYS A 477 14.45 -33.45 9.49
C LYS A 477 13.43 -33.78 8.40
N VAL A 478 13.54 -35.00 7.85
CA VAL A 478 12.62 -35.51 6.82
C VAL A 478 12.10 -36.88 7.22
N LYS A 479 10.78 -37.09 7.05
CA LYS A 479 10.13 -38.40 7.17
C LYS A 479 9.15 -38.62 6.02
N ILE A 480 8.79 -39.86 5.79
CA ILE A 480 7.89 -40.31 4.74
C ILE A 480 6.77 -41.17 5.32
N LYS A 481 5.56 -41.02 4.79
CA LYS A 481 4.45 -41.97 4.90
C LYS A 481 3.96 -42.35 3.50
N GLY A 482 3.40 -43.54 3.36
CA GLY A 482 2.92 -44.06 2.08
C GLY A 482 3.81 -45.18 1.55
N GLU A 483 3.62 -45.53 0.27
CA GLU A 483 4.22 -46.71 -0.37
C GLU A 483 4.92 -46.33 -1.68
N GLY A 484 5.86 -47.19 -2.10
CA GLY A 484 6.53 -47.10 -3.40
C GLY A 484 7.81 -46.26 -3.44
N ALA A 485 8.25 -45.69 -2.31
CA ALA A 485 9.49 -44.93 -2.24
C ALA A 485 10.21 -45.09 -0.89
N SER A 486 11.51 -44.81 -0.87
CA SER A 486 12.35 -44.84 0.33
C SER A 486 13.18 -43.56 0.46
N LEU A 487 13.65 -43.27 1.67
CA LEU A 487 14.56 -42.15 1.94
C LEU A 487 15.96 -42.68 2.26
N SER A 488 16.98 -42.03 1.72
CA SER A 488 18.39 -42.27 2.02
C SER A 488 19.14 -40.94 2.16
N ASN A 489 20.35 -40.98 2.73
CA ASN A 489 21.24 -39.81 2.75
C ASN A 489 22.33 -40.00 1.70
N SER A 490 22.52 -39.01 0.83
CA SER A 490 23.52 -39.06 -0.25
C SER A 490 23.95 -37.64 -0.62
N ASP A 491 25.27 -37.43 -0.78
CA ASP A 491 25.89 -36.18 -1.22
C ASP A 491 25.46 -34.93 -0.42
N GLY A 492 25.25 -35.09 0.89
CA GLY A 492 24.82 -33.99 1.77
C GLY A 492 23.33 -33.66 1.69
N PHE A 493 22.50 -34.53 1.11
CA PHE A 493 21.04 -34.39 1.04
C PHE A 493 20.31 -35.61 1.59
N VAL A 494 19.07 -35.39 2.04
CA VAL A 494 18.06 -36.44 2.13
C VAL A 494 17.46 -36.65 0.74
N VAL A 495 17.61 -37.85 0.20
CA VAL A 495 17.19 -38.23 -1.15
C VAL A 495 16.03 -39.21 -1.07
N LEU A 496 14.96 -38.91 -1.80
CA LEU A 496 13.87 -39.83 -2.10
C LEU A 496 14.26 -40.71 -3.28
N GLU A 497 14.07 -42.01 -3.17
CA GLU A 497 14.28 -42.98 -4.25
C GLU A 497 13.00 -43.73 -4.58
N ILE A 498 12.66 -43.78 -5.86
CA ILE A 498 11.55 -44.57 -6.41
C ILE A 498 12.14 -45.61 -7.35
N PRO A 499 12.01 -46.91 -7.05
CA PRO A 499 12.52 -47.97 -7.92
C PRO A 499 11.83 -47.94 -9.29
N LYS A 500 12.56 -48.41 -10.32
CA LYS A 500 12.00 -48.63 -11.66
C LYS A 500 10.71 -49.46 -11.61
N GLY A 501 9.69 -49.02 -12.34
CA GLY A 501 8.41 -49.71 -12.51
C GLY A 501 7.44 -49.59 -11.34
N VAL A 502 7.78 -48.83 -10.30
CA VAL A 502 6.97 -48.69 -9.09
C VAL A 502 6.17 -47.39 -9.13
N THR A 503 4.87 -47.48 -8.88
CA THR A 503 4.01 -46.33 -8.55
C THR A 503 4.30 -45.92 -7.11
N ALA A 504 4.41 -44.62 -6.83
CA ALA A 504 4.55 -44.13 -5.46
C ALA A 504 3.38 -43.19 -5.10
N ASN A 505 2.79 -43.44 -3.93
CA ASN A 505 1.81 -42.54 -3.30
C ASN A 505 2.33 -42.23 -1.91
N ILE A 506 2.88 -41.02 -1.73
CA ILE A 506 3.70 -40.68 -0.56
C ILE A 506 3.41 -39.28 -0.04
N LYS A 507 3.64 -39.09 1.25
CA LYS A 507 3.63 -37.78 1.92
C LYS A 507 4.96 -37.61 2.63
N LEU A 508 5.71 -36.60 2.21
CA LEU A 508 6.93 -36.17 2.86
C LEU A 508 6.60 -35.14 3.92
N PHE A 509 7.28 -35.24 5.06
CA PHE A 509 7.22 -34.29 6.17
C PHE A 509 8.61 -33.69 6.32
N ILE A 510 8.68 -32.36 6.40
CA ILE A 510 9.92 -31.60 6.44
C ILE A 510 9.83 -30.62 7.60
N ALA A 511 10.82 -30.64 8.49
CA ALA A 511 10.89 -29.73 9.63
C ALA A 511 12.32 -29.23 9.85
N GLY A 512 12.44 -28.00 10.35
CA GLY A 512 13.73 -27.41 10.69
C GLY A 512 14.51 -28.25 11.72
N PRO A 513 15.84 -28.04 11.84
CA PRO A 513 16.71 -28.89 12.67
C PRO A 513 16.29 -28.91 14.16
N GLN A 514 15.68 -27.82 14.64
CA GLN A 514 15.26 -27.63 16.03
C GLN A 514 13.84 -28.15 16.34
N ALA A 515 13.20 -28.86 15.40
CA ALA A 515 11.85 -29.38 15.56
C ALA A 515 11.76 -30.51 16.61
N ASN A 516 11.00 -30.31 17.69
CA ASN A 516 10.78 -31.31 18.76
C ASN A 516 9.58 -32.22 18.42
N ASP A 517 9.46 -33.43 18.95
CA ASP A 517 8.30 -34.31 18.70
C ASP A 517 7.94 -34.58 17.22
N PHE A 518 8.90 -34.38 16.31
CA PHE A 518 8.70 -34.54 14.86
C PHE A 518 8.18 -35.94 14.52
N THR A 519 8.77 -37.00 15.09
CA THR A 519 8.34 -38.38 14.87
C THR A 519 6.88 -38.60 15.29
N LYS A 520 6.46 -38.05 16.43
CA LYS A 520 5.09 -38.18 16.94
C LYS A 520 4.08 -37.44 16.05
N THR A 521 4.44 -36.24 15.60
CA THR A 521 3.64 -35.47 14.65
C THR A 521 3.42 -36.25 13.35
N VAL A 522 4.49 -36.84 12.80
CA VAL A 522 4.42 -37.67 11.60
C VAL A 522 3.55 -38.91 11.84
N GLN A 523 3.69 -39.60 12.98
CA GLN A 523 2.88 -40.78 13.31
C GLN A 523 1.39 -40.48 13.37
N ASN A 524 1.00 -39.32 13.90
CA ASN A 524 -0.40 -38.91 14.04
C ASN A 524 -1.01 -38.31 12.76
N ALA A 525 -0.17 -37.77 11.86
CA ALA A 525 -0.65 -37.17 10.63
C ALA A 525 -1.30 -38.19 9.68
N ALA A 526 -2.27 -37.74 8.89
CA ALA A 526 -2.87 -38.58 7.84
C ALA A 526 -1.81 -39.01 6.80
N GLY A 527 -2.04 -40.19 6.20
CA GLY A 527 -1.27 -40.68 5.06
C GLY A 527 -1.46 -39.82 3.81
N PRO A 528 -0.80 -40.19 2.70
CA PRO A 528 -0.95 -39.43 1.46
C PRO A 528 -2.34 -39.63 0.85
N GLU A 529 -2.93 -38.54 0.39
CA GLU A 529 -4.20 -38.55 -0.34
C GLU A 529 -4.00 -38.86 -1.83
N ASN A 530 -5.08 -39.24 -2.51
CA ASN A 530 -5.09 -39.35 -3.97
C ASN A 530 -5.41 -37.99 -4.58
N LEU A 531 -4.41 -37.33 -5.18
CA LEU A 531 -4.49 -36.01 -5.79
C LEU A 531 -5.25 -35.99 -7.13
N HIS A 532 -5.52 -37.15 -7.73
CA HIS A 532 -6.32 -37.22 -8.97
C HIS A 532 -7.76 -36.71 -8.77
N THR A 533 -8.24 -36.68 -7.52
CA THR A 533 -9.57 -36.14 -7.17
C THR A 533 -9.70 -34.64 -7.42
N TYR A 534 -8.58 -33.90 -7.50
CA TYR A 534 -8.55 -32.45 -7.70
C TYR A 534 -8.40 -32.03 -9.18
N LEU A 535 -8.35 -32.99 -10.12
CA LEU A 535 -8.09 -32.68 -11.53
C LEU A 535 -9.34 -32.27 -12.32
N GLN A 536 -10.54 -32.49 -11.76
CA GLN A 536 -11.80 -32.21 -12.44
C GLN A 536 -12.26 -30.75 -12.31
N GLY A 537 -11.46 -29.90 -11.66
CA GLY A 537 -11.87 -28.55 -11.26
C GLY A 537 -12.75 -28.57 -9.99
N GLY A 538 -12.84 -27.41 -9.35
CA GLY A 538 -13.71 -27.20 -8.18
C GLY A 538 -14.72 -26.09 -8.41
N GLU A 539 -15.34 -25.63 -7.34
CA GLU A 539 -16.17 -24.42 -7.35
C GLU A 539 -15.39 -23.22 -7.92
N PRO A 540 -16.02 -22.32 -8.69
CA PRO A 540 -15.39 -21.08 -9.15
C PRO A 540 -14.85 -20.25 -7.97
N HIS A 541 -13.64 -19.71 -8.11
CA HIS A 541 -13.01 -18.91 -7.03
C HIS A 541 -13.59 -17.51 -6.88
N TYR A 542 -13.98 -16.91 -8.00
CA TYR A 542 -14.51 -15.55 -8.09
C TYR A 542 -15.97 -15.68 -8.56
N LYS A 543 -16.85 -16.09 -7.65
CA LYS A 543 -18.26 -16.39 -7.97
C LYS A 543 -19.20 -15.23 -7.62
N GLU A 544 -18.72 -14.32 -6.78
CA GLU A 544 -19.44 -13.16 -6.33
C GLU A 544 -19.61 -12.19 -7.50
N GLU A 545 -20.86 -11.91 -7.89
CA GLU A 545 -21.16 -10.85 -8.85
C GLU A 545 -21.09 -9.50 -8.13
N VAL A 546 -20.42 -8.51 -8.72
CA VAL A 546 -20.39 -7.14 -8.20
C VAL A 546 -21.21 -6.23 -9.12
N VAL A 547 -22.18 -5.53 -8.55
CA VAL A 547 -23.06 -4.64 -9.31
C VAL A 547 -22.65 -3.19 -9.12
N THR A 548 -22.39 -2.50 -10.22
CA THR A 548 -22.12 -1.06 -10.24
C THR A 548 -23.17 -0.32 -11.08
N THR A 549 -23.12 1.01 -11.06
CA THR A 549 -24.09 1.87 -11.74
C THR A 549 -23.47 2.59 -12.94
N ILE A 550 -24.28 2.87 -13.95
CA ILE A 550 -23.89 3.74 -15.06
C ILE A 550 -24.29 5.16 -14.69
N VAL A 551 -23.30 6.07 -14.64
CA VAL A 551 -23.58 7.49 -14.47
C VAL A 551 -23.88 8.05 -15.86
N LYS A 552 -25.15 8.35 -16.12
CA LYS A 552 -25.58 8.87 -17.43
C LYS A 552 -25.06 10.28 -17.65
N GLY A 553 -24.57 10.54 -18.86
CA GLY A 553 -24.19 11.87 -19.30
C GLY A 553 -25.40 12.80 -19.44
N LYS A 554 -25.18 14.10 -19.28
CA LYS A 554 -26.21 15.10 -19.58
C LYS A 554 -26.38 15.23 -21.10
N GLU A 555 -27.63 15.31 -21.55
CA GLU A 555 -28.00 15.47 -22.98
C GLU A 555 -28.19 16.94 -23.40
N ASP A 556 -27.67 17.89 -22.60
CA ASP A 556 -27.81 19.33 -22.82
C ASP A 556 -26.75 19.93 -23.77
N GLY A 557 -25.83 19.10 -24.29
CA GLY A 557 -24.75 19.48 -25.18
C GLY A 557 -24.68 18.67 -26.48
N PRO A 558 -23.69 18.95 -27.36
CA PRO A 558 -23.54 18.25 -28.64
C PRO A 558 -23.08 16.79 -28.51
N ILE A 559 -22.59 16.39 -27.32
CA ILE A 559 -22.16 15.02 -27.00
C ILE A 559 -22.61 14.72 -25.57
N ALA A 560 -23.30 13.61 -25.37
CA ALA A 560 -23.52 13.00 -24.06
C ALA A 560 -22.53 11.85 -23.86
N MET A 561 -21.90 11.78 -22.69
CA MET A 561 -20.96 10.71 -22.34
C MET A 561 -21.42 10.01 -21.07
N ASP A 562 -21.76 8.74 -21.19
CA ASP A 562 -22.03 7.88 -20.04
C ASP A 562 -20.72 7.38 -19.43
N GLN A 563 -20.67 7.31 -18.11
CA GLN A 563 -19.55 6.73 -17.39
C GLN A 563 -19.94 5.35 -16.86
N LEU A 564 -19.29 4.33 -17.40
CA LEU A 564 -19.34 2.96 -16.91
C LEU A 564 -18.44 2.86 -15.68
N THR A 565 -19.00 2.61 -14.50
CA THR A 565 -18.23 2.62 -13.25
C THR A 565 -17.65 1.23 -12.94
N PRO A 566 -16.31 1.08 -12.79
CA PRO A 566 -15.72 -0.17 -12.32
C PRO A 566 -15.95 -0.40 -10.81
N PRO A 567 -15.98 -1.66 -10.34
CA PRO A 567 -16.18 -2.00 -8.92
C PRO A 567 -14.89 -1.79 -8.11
N TYR A 568 -14.50 -0.52 -7.93
CA TYR A 568 -13.29 -0.17 -7.15
C TYR A 568 -13.36 -0.65 -5.69
N ASP A 569 -14.55 -0.85 -5.15
CA ASP A 569 -14.79 -1.63 -3.94
C ASP A 569 -15.26 -3.03 -4.36
N ASN A 570 -14.39 -4.03 -4.20
CA ASN A 570 -14.66 -5.42 -4.57
C ASN A 570 -14.12 -6.40 -3.51
N PRO A 571 -14.69 -7.61 -3.40
CA PRO A 571 -14.33 -8.57 -2.35
C PRO A 571 -12.88 -9.04 -2.32
N TRP A 572 -12.10 -8.77 -3.37
CA TRP A 572 -10.73 -9.27 -3.56
C TRP A 572 -9.68 -8.17 -3.42
N ASP A 573 -10.09 -6.95 -3.03
CA ASP A 573 -9.23 -5.77 -2.97
C ASP A 573 -8.46 -5.54 -4.30
N SER A 574 -9.05 -5.95 -5.43
CA SER A 574 -8.45 -5.76 -6.75
C SER A 574 -8.45 -4.27 -7.09
N ARG A 575 -7.30 -3.78 -7.55
CA ARG A 575 -7.11 -2.35 -7.83
C ARG A 575 -7.74 -1.89 -9.14
N LEU A 576 -8.21 -2.82 -9.99
CA LEU A 576 -8.88 -2.55 -11.26
C LEU A 576 -8.21 -1.45 -12.10
N LYS A 577 -6.89 -1.56 -12.28
CA LYS A 577 -6.16 -0.72 -13.25
C LYS A 577 -6.48 -1.21 -14.66
N LEU A 578 -7.69 -0.91 -15.15
CA LEU A 578 -8.17 -1.36 -16.46
C LEU A 578 -7.25 -0.88 -17.58
N SER A 579 -6.90 -1.78 -18.49
CA SER A 579 -5.92 -1.53 -19.57
C SER A 579 -6.42 -1.92 -20.96
N GLY A 580 -7.46 -2.75 -21.05
CA GLY A 580 -8.08 -3.16 -22.31
C GLY A 580 -9.52 -3.59 -22.14
N ILE A 581 -10.27 -3.57 -23.23
CA ILE A 581 -11.64 -4.03 -23.34
C ILE A 581 -11.85 -4.71 -24.71
N ASP A 582 -12.64 -5.77 -24.72
CA ASP A 582 -13.18 -6.42 -25.92
C ASP A 582 -14.63 -6.82 -25.67
N PHE A 583 -15.35 -7.24 -26.71
CA PHE A 583 -16.78 -7.58 -26.63
C PHE A 583 -17.02 -9.00 -27.10
N LEU A 584 -17.98 -9.68 -26.46
CA LEU A 584 -18.47 -10.97 -26.94
C LEU A 584 -19.45 -10.75 -28.11
N GLU A 585 -19.92 -11.86 -28.70
CA GLU A 585 -20.93 -11.81 -29.78
C GLU A 585 -22.21 -11.07 -29.34
N ASP A 586 -22.60 -11.24 -28.07
CA ASP A 586 -23.58 -10.38 -27.42
C ASP A 586 -22.91 -9.06 -27.01
N ALA A 587 -23.20 -7.99 -27.74
CA ALA A 587 -22.70 -6.63 -27.48
C ALA A 587 -23.10 -6.07 -26.10
N ASN A 588 -24.05 -6.71 -25.38
CA ASN A 588 -24.35 -6.38 -24.00
C ASN A 588 -23.28 -6.87 -23.00
N THR A 589 -22.35 -7.71 -23.45
CA THR A 589 -21.30 -8.31 -22.62
C THR A 589 -19.91 -7.96 -23.14
N GLY A 590 -19.10 -7.33 -22.28
CA GLY A 590 -17.70 -7.00 -22.52
C GLY A 590 -16.76 -7.80 -21.64
N VAL A 591 -15.50 -7.88 -22.05
CA VAL A 591 -14.40 -8.46 -21.27
C VAL A 591 -13.32 -7.40 -21.09
N LEU A 592 -12.93 -7.11 -19.85
CA LEU A 592 -11.92 -6.12 -19.53
C LEU A 592 -10.72 -6.78 -18.88
N CYS A 593 -9.53 -6.28 -19.17
CA CYS A 593 -8.31 -6.70 -18.50
C CYS A 593 -7.70 -5.59 -17.66
N THR A 594 -7.01 -5.96 -16.58
CA THR A 594 -6.24 -5.03 -15.74
C THR A 594 -4.75 -5.10 -16.08
N THR A 595 -3.98 -4.06 -15.73
CA THR A 595 -2.51 -4.08 -15.85
C THR A 595 -1.86 -5.17 -15.00
N ASP A 596 -2.56 -5.65 -13.96
CA ASP A 596 -2.07 -6.70 -13.06
C ASP A 596 -2.39 -8.11 -13.61
N GLY A 597 -3.20 -8.21 -14.68
CA GLY A 597 -3.50 -9.44 -15.40
C GLY A 597 -4.86 -10.05 -15.11
N ASP A 598 -5.70 -9.41 -14.29
CA ASP A 598 -7.06 -9.87 -14.02
C ASP A 598 -7.95 -9.69 -15.26
N ILE A 599 -8.89 -10.61 -15.45
CA ILE A 599 -9.88 -10.57 -16.53
C ILE A 599 -11.28 -10.53 -15.91
N TRP A 600 -12.09 -9.56 -16.31
CA TRP A 600 -13.43 -9.32 -15.81
C TRP A 600 -14.44 -9.41 -16.95
N SER A 601 -15.58 -10.04 -16.69
CA SER A 601 -16.72 -10.02 -17.61
C SER A 601 -17.70 -8.97 -17.12
N VAL A 602 -18.06 -8.00 -17.96
CA VAL A 602 -19.07 -7.00 -17.62
C VAL A 602 -20.31 -7.20 -18.48
N LYS A 603 -21.49 -7.24 -17.86
CA LYS A 603 -22.78 -7.32 -18.54
C LYS A 603 -23.65 -6.11 -18.20
N GLY A 604 -24.51 -5.70 -19.13
CA GLY A 604 -25.41 -4.55 -18.98
C GLY A 604 -24.96 -3.32 -19.77
N LEU A 605 -24.05 -3.50 -20.72
CA LEU A 605 -23.50 -2.41 -21.54
C LEU A 605 -24.53 -1.77 -22.47
N THR A 606 -25.58 -2.50 -22.87
CA THR A 606 -26.56 -2.04 -23.87
C THR A 606 -28.02 -2.25 -23.46
N ASP A 607 -28.30 -2.81 -22.29
CA ASP A 607 -29.67 -3.15 -21.85
C ASP A 607 -30.48 -1.99 -21.27
N ASN A 608 -29.88 -0.80 -21.15
CA ASN A 608 -30.49 0.44 -20.63
C ASN A 608 -30.99 0.37 -19.18
N THR A 609 -30.56 -0.62 -18.39
CA THR A 609 -30.94 -0.73 -16.95
C THR A 609 -30.23 0.28 -16.06
N GLY A 610 -29.14 0.88 -16.55
CA GLY A 610 -28.27 1.77 -15.77
C GLY A 610 -27.38 1.03 -14.78
N LYS A 611 -27.23 -0.29 -14.92
CA LYS A 611 -26.42 -1.14 -14.04
C LYS A 611 -25.40 -1.94 -14.86
N LEU A 612 -24.28 -2.25 -14.23
CA LEU A 612 -23.26 -3.14 -14.76
C LEU A 612 -23.05 -4.29 -13.78
N HIS A 613 -22.96 -5.49 -14.31
CA HIS A 613 -22.72 -6.73 -13.55
C HIS A 613 -21.33 -7.25 -13.91
N TRP A 614 -20.44 -7.28 -12.92
CA TRP A 614 -19.02 -7.63 -13.04
C TRP A 614 -18.70 -9.00 -12.45
#